data_AF-A0A2M7HCV2-F1
#
_entry.id   AF-A0A2M7HCV2-F1
#
_cell.length_a   1.000
_cell.length_b   1.000
_cell.length_c   1.000
_cell.angle_alpha   90.00
_cell.angle_beta   90.00
_cell.angle_gamma   90.00
#
_symmetry.space_group_name_H-M   'P 1'
#
loop_
_entity.id
_entity.type
_entity.pdbx_description
1 polymer ?
#
loop_
_entity_poly.entity_id
_entity_poly.type
_entity_poly.pdbx_seq_one_letter_code
_entity_poly.pdbx_strand_id
1 'polypeptide(L)' 'MATETIHIRLKAYDHRILDKSAADIVSTAKRTGAIVRGPIPMPTRIEKFCVIRSPHKD' A
#
# COMPACT_ATOMS: atom_id res chain seq x y z
N MET A 1 -5.32 -21.13 22.32
CA MET A 1 -5.15 -21.15 20.86
C MET A 1 -4.22 -20.02 20.50
N ALA A 2 -3.12 -20.29 19.79
CA ALA A 2 -2.18 -19.24 19.39
C ALA A 2 -2.92 -18.23 18.52
N THR A 3 -2.97 -16.97 18.94
CA THR A 3 -3.57 -15.89 18.15
C THR A 3 -2.60 -15.55 17.02
N GLU A 4 -2.83 -16.09 15.82
CA GLU A 4 -2.08 -15.71 14.63
C GLU A 4 -2.44 -14.28 14.23
N THR A 5 -1.50 -13.35 14.43
CA THR A 5 -1.64 -11.95 14.03
C THR A 5 -0.98 -11.72 12.68
N ILE A 6 -1.80 -11.54 11.63
CA ILE A 6 -1.34 -11.27 10.28
C ILE A 6 -1.20 -9.75 10.08
N HIS A 7 -0.03 -9.30 9.59
CA HIS A 7 0.23 -7.89 9.28
C HIS A 7 0.39 -7.71 7.76
N ILE A 8 -0.54 -6.99 7.13
CA ILE A 8 -0.57 -6.78 5.68
C ILE A 8 -0.06 -5.36 5.38
N ARG A 9 0.96 -5.24 4.53
CA ARG A 9 1.44 -3.95 4.01
C ARG A 9 1.18 -3.87 2.51
N LEU A 10 0.29 -2.97 2.10
CA LEU A 10 0.00 -2.72 0.70
C LEU A 10 0.92 -1.61 0.18
N LYS A 11 1.53 -1.82 -0.99
CA LYS A 11 2.35 -0.82 -1.70
C LYS A 11 1.93 -0.79 -3.15
N ALA A 12 1.62 0.39 -3.66
CA ALA A 12 1.32 0.62 -5.08
C ALA A 12 1.78 2.01 -5.47
N TYR A 13 2.01 2.22 -6.77
CA TYR A 13 2.29 3.54 -7.33
C TYR A 13 1.01 4.35 -7.59
N ASP A 14 -0.10 3.66 -7.89
CA ASP A 14 -1.42 4.28 -8.07
C ASP A 14 -2.28 4.10 -6.81
N HIS A 15 -2.74 5.22 -6.25
CA HIS A 15 -3.61 5.26 -5.08
C HIS A 15 -5.00 4.65 -5.35
N ARG A 16 -5.54 4.76 -6.57
CA ARG A 16 -6.91 4.28 -6.87
C ARG A 16 -7.04 2.77 -6.73
N ILE A 17 -6.04 2.05 -7.23
CA ILE A 17 -5.97 0.60 -7.14
C ILE A 17 -5.73 0.18 -5.68
N LEU A 18 -4.85 0.91 -4.99
CA LEU A 18 -4.54 0.66 -3.58
C LEU A 18 -5.78 0.75 -2.69
N ASP A 19 -6.57 1.80 -2.84
CA ASP A 19 -7.77 2.05 -2.05
C ASP A 19 -8.86 1.00 -2.34
N LYS A 20 -9.05 0.63 -3.61
CA LYS A 20 -9.97 -0.44 -3.99
C LYS A 20 -9.58 -1.77 -3.36
N SER A 21 -8.32 -2.17 -3.50
CA SER A 21 -7.83 -3.42 -2.91
C SER A 21 -7.90 -3.42 -1.38
N ALA A 22 -7.60 -2.29 -0.73
CA ALA A 22 -7.73 -2.15 0.72
C ALA A 22 -9.19 -2.35 1.17
N ALA A 23 -10.15 -1.75 0.47
CA ALA A 23 -11.57 -1.91 0.76
C ALA A 23 -12.05 -3.37 0.57
N ASP A 24 -11.63 -4.02 -0.52
CA ASP A 24 -11.98 -5.41 -0.81
C ASP A 24 -11.42 -6.40 0.23
N ILE A 25 -10.20 -6.17 0.71
CA ILE A 25 -9.58 -7.00 1.76
C ILE A 25 -10.31 -6.81 3.08
N VAL A 26 -10.61 -5.56 3.45
CA VAL A 26 -11.32 -5.24 4.71
C VAL A 26 -12.73 -5.83 4.70
N SER A 27 -13.46 -5.75 3.58
CA SER A 27 -14.81 -6.33 3.48
C SER A 27 -14.77 -7.86 3.60
N THR A 28 -13.78 -8.50 2.98
CA THR A 28 -13.59 -9.95 3.04
C THR A 28 -13.21 -10.41 4.45
N ALA A 29 -12.29 -9.72 5.11
CA ALA A 29 -11.86 -10.05 6.47
C ALA A 29 -12.97 -9.85 7.51
N LYS A 30 -13.81 -8.82 7.33
CA LYS A 30 -15.02 -8.63 8.16
C LYS A 30 -16.02 -9.77 7.96
N ARG A 31 -16.21 -10.23 6.72
CA ARG A 31 -17.13 -11.35 6.39
C ARG A 31 -16.69 -12.67 7.00
N THR A 32 -15.39 -12.92 7.14
CA THR A 32 -14.86 -14.14 7.80
C THR A 32 -14.83 -14.05 9.33
N GLY A 33 -15.25 -12.93 9.91
CA GLY A 33 -15.28 -12.73 11.37
C GLY A 33 -13.94 -12.39 11.99
N ALA A 34 -12.93 -12.02 11.20
CA ALA A 34 -11.64 -11.59 11.72
C ALA A 34 -11.70 -10.17 12.32
N ILE A 35 -10.96 -9.94 13.41
CA ILE A 35 -10.82 -8.63 14.02
C ILE A 35 -9.85 -7.79 13.18
N VAL A 36 -10.36 -6.74 12.52
CA VAL A 36 -9.58 -5.88 11.63
C VAL A 36 -9.21 -4.57 12.33
N ARG A 37 -7.90 -4.28 12.43
CA ARG A 37 -7.42 -2.90 12.58
C ARG A 37 -7.45 -2.27 11.20
N GLY A 38 -8.20 -1.17 11.05
CA GLY A 38 -8.48 -0.53 9.76
C GLY A 38 -7.23 -0.14 8.96
N PRO A 39 -7.37 0.21 7.67
CA PRO A 39 -6.24 0.62 6.85
C PRO A 39 -5.61 1.89 7.42
N ILE A 40 -4.37 1.78 7.87
CA ILE A 40 -3.58 2.92 8.37
C ILE A 40 -2.72 3.43 7.21
N PRO A 41 -3.00 4.62 6.67
CA PRO A 41 -2.18 5.18 5.60
C PRO A 41 -0.79 5.52 6.15
N MET A 42 0.24 5.01 5.50
CA MET A 42 1.62 5.38 5.79
C MET A 42 2.06 6.54 4.90
N PRO A 43 3.04 7.36 5.33
CA PRO A 43 3.63 8.38 4.48
C PRO A 43 4.11 7.81 3.14
N THR A 44 3.81 8.51 2.05
CA THR A 44 4.27 8.12 0.71
C THR A 44 5.77 8.34 0.59
N ARG A 45 6.51 7.28 0.26
CA ARG A 45 7.93 7.39 -0.05
C ARG A 45 8.09 7.99 -1.45
N ILE A 46 8.72 9.15 -1.53
CA ILE A 46 9.00 9.83 -2.80
C ILE A 46 10.49 9.69 -3.08
N GLU A 47 10.84 8.93 -4.12
CA GLU A 47 12.21 8.80 -4.60
C GLU A 47 12.38 9.69 -5.83
N LYS A 48 13.20 10.74 -5.70
CA LYS A 48 13.48 11.71 -6.76
C LYS A 48 14.83 11.36 -7.39
N PHE A 49 14.84 11.17 -8.70
CA PHE A 49 16.06 10.93 -9.47
C PHE A 49 16.30 12.12 -10.40
N CYS A 50 17.49 12.71 -10.33
CA CYS A 50 17.92 13.74 -11.26
C CYS A 50 18.66 13.08 -12.42
N VAL A 51 18.06 13.08 -13.60
CA VAL A 51 18.71 12.62 -14.84
C VAL A 51 19.17 13.81 -15.67
N ILE A 52 20.33 13.69 -16.32
CA ILE A 52 20.77 14.66 -17.33
C ILE A 52 19.73 14.66 -18.46
N ARG A 53 19.29 15.85 -18.89
CA ARG A 53 18.30 15.97 -19.97
C ARG A 53 18.91 15.79 -21.35
N SER A 54 20.21 16.03 -21.50
CA SER A 54 20.96 15.91 -22.75
C SER A 54 22.28 15.17 -22.50
N PRO A 55 22.72 14.28 -23.40
CA PRO A 55 24.01 13.62 -23.32
C PRO A 55 25.20 14.52 -23.70
N HIS A 56 24.98 15.71 -24.31
CA HIS A 56 26.05 16.55 -24.83
C HIS A 56 25.84 18.04 -24.53
N LYS A 57 26.92 18.72 -24.17
CA LYS A 57 27.06 20.18 -24.13
C LYS A 57 28.43 20.48 -24.75
N ASP A 58 28.43 21.32 -25.79
CA ASP A 58 29.62 21.86 -26.46
C ASP A 58 30.57 22.56 -25.46
#